data_AF-A0A7Y9XV66-F1
#
_entry.id   AF-A0A7Y9XV66-F1
#
_cell.length_a   1.000
_cell.length_b   1.000
_cell.length_c   1.000
_cell.angle_alpha   90.00
_cell.angle_beta   90.00
_cell.angle_gamma   90.00
#
_symmetry.space_group_name_H-M   'P 1'
#
loop_
_entity.id
_entity.type
_entity.pdbx_description
1 polymer ?
#
loop_
_entity_poly.entity_id
_entity_poly.type
_entity_poly.pdbx_seq_one_letter_code
_entity_poly.pdbx_strand_id
1 'polypeptide(L)'
;MGFSAIADIDSHYAARRIFEVGEAIASGRKVRKSMEIDTLQFRQDVLAWRDEILIAAAAQINRAAIESREHFETLLPFASFKDALWDPDAFATLYIDPQMLERTEMSLKRILVDSAQKLSSLNPELDGFANAMIEATEQIAFPECKSVDEQGANLRQSDIEDSRSSSERAEGLSAKLGHLGRTIGKRIARTSENVGVLVRDRAGVHARLRQAAAQRIDHAWMGEGKAPRSVLSQVALMVDEVASHARLVS
;
A
#
# COMPACT_ATOMS: atom_id res chain seq x y z
N MET A 1 41.69 61.05 -65.11
CA MET A 1 41.33 60.89 -63.69
C MET A 1 40.09 60.03 -63.63
N GLY A 2 40.10 58.95 -62.85
CA GLY A 2 38.91 58.13 -62.60
C GLY A 2 39.25 56.66 -62.56
N PHE A 3 39.32 56.08 -61.35
CA PHE A 3 39.03 54.70 -60.99
C PHE A 3 39.30 54.57 -59.47
N SER A 4 38.27 54.78 -58.64
CA SER A 4 38.27 54.42 -57.21
C SER A 4 36.83 54.37 -56.71
N ALA A 5 36.10 53.30 -57.06
CA ALA A 5 34.75 53.06 -56.52
C ALA A 5 34.34 51.58 -56.50
N ILE A 6 35.21 50.64 -56.87
CA ILE A 6 34.82 49.22 -57.05
C ILE A 6 35.18 48.36 -55.82
N ALA A 7 36.05 48.82 -54.91
CA ALA A 7 36.50 48.02 -53.76
C ALA A 7 35.58 48.07 -52.51
N ASP A 8 34.67 49.04 -52.42
CA ASP A 8 33.85 49.24 -51.20
C ASP A 8 32.54 48.42 -51.18
N ILE A 9 32.09 47.94 -52.34
CA ILE A 9 30.80 47.23 -52.46
C ILE A 9 30.93 45.77 -51.99
N ASP A 10 32.08 45.12 -52.23
CA ASP A 10 32.33 43.74 -51.81
C ASP A 10 32.54 43.59 -50.29
N SER A 11 33.11 44.60 -49.64
CA SER A 11 33.31 44.62 -48.17
C SER A 11 31.99 44.66 -47.41
N HIS A 12 31.04 45.50 -47.85
CA HIS A 12 29.72 45.59 -47.25
C HIS A 12 28.87 44.34 -47.48
N TYR A 13 29.00 43.67 -48.63
CA TYR A 13 28.30 42.41 -48.89
C TYR A 13 28.86 41.24 -48.06
N ALA A 14 30.18 41.17 -47.90
CA ALA A 14 30.83 40.15 -47.07
C ALA A 14 30.48 40.31 -45.58
N ALA A 15 30.48 41.55 -45.06
CA ALA A 15 30.12 41.83 -43.67
C ALA A 15 28.65 41.48 -43.35
N ARG A 16 27.73 41.75 -44.28
CA ARG A 16 26.30 41.43 -44.13
C ARG A 16 26.05 39.92 -44.09
N ARG A 17 26.74 39.17 -44.94
CA ARG A 17 26.64 37.70 -45.00
C ARG A 17 27.18 37.02 -43.73
N ILE A 18 28.24 37.55 -43.13
CA ILE A 18 28.79 37.05 -41.86
C ILE A 18 27.82 37.27 -40.70
N PHE A 19 27.14 38.42 -40.67
CA PHE A 19 26.13 38.74 -39.66
C PHE A 19 24.91 37.82 -39.76
N GLU A 20 24.37 37.61 -40.97
CA GLU A 20 23.23 36.72 -41.22
C GLU A 20 23.53 35.25 -40.86
N VAL A 21 24.74 34.76 -41.15
CA VAL A 21 25.18 33.41 -40.75
C VAL A 21 25.35 33.33 -39.23
N GLY A 22 25.89 34.36 -38.58
CA GLY A 22 25.99 34.44 -37.12
C GLY A 22 24.63 34.42 -36.42
N GLU A 23 23.64 35.12 -36.98
CA GLU A 23 22.27 35.18 -36.45
C GLU A 23 21.53 33.86 -36.66
N ALA A 24 21.71 33.19 -37.80
CA ALA A 24 21.16 31.85 -38.06
C ALA A 24 21.75 30.80 -37.10
N ILE A 25 23.07 30.85 -36.84
CA ILE A 25 23.75 29.97 -35.88
C ILE A 25 23.29 30.25 -34.44
N ALA A 26 23.14 31.53 -34.05
CA ALA A 26 22.66 31.92 -32.73
C ALA A 26 21.19 31.51 -32.51
N SER A 27 20.34 31.69 -33.53
CA SER A 27 18.94 31.25 -33.52
C SER A 27 18.84 29.73 -33.42
N GLY A 28 19.59 28.98 -34.24
CA GLY A 28 19.65 27.52 -34.17
C GLY A 28 20.16 26.99 -32.83
N ARG A 29 21.16 27.66 -32.23
CA ARG A 29 21.67 27.32 -30.89
C ARG A 29 20.65 27.62 -29.80
N LYS A 30 19.88 28.70 -29.93
CA LYS A 30 18.81 29.07 -28.98
C LYS A 30 17.64 28.09 -29.04
N VAL A 31 17.22 27.67 -30.24
CA VAL A 31 16.16 26.66 -30.43
C VAL A 31 16.58 25.29 -29.90
N ARG A 32 17.83 24.86 -30.12
CA ARG A 32 18.33 23.61 -29.52
C ARG A 32 18.34 23.67 -28.00
N LYS A 33 18.76 24.80 -27.43
CA LYS A 33 18.81 24.98 -25.98
C LYS A 33 17.41 25.02 -25.35
N SER A 34 16.41 25.62 -26.01
CA SER A 34 15.03 25.58 -25.51
C SER A 34 14.48 24.16 -25.56
N MET A 35 14.69 23.44 -26.67
CA MET A 35 14.23 22.04 -26.80
C MET A 35 14.88 21.12 -25.76
N GLU A 36 16.17 21.28 -25.49
CA GLU A 36 16.87 20.52 -24.44
C GLU A 36 16.34 20.82 -23.04
N ILE A 37 15.96 22.07 -22.75
CA ILE A 37 15.33 22.47 -21.48
C ILE A 37 13.93 21.84 -21.37
N ASP A 38 13.14 21.84 -22.45
CA ASP A 38 11.79 21.26 -22.46
C ASP A 38 11.83 19.73 -22.22
N THR A 39 12.78 19.02 -22.86
CA THR A 39 13.00 17.58 -22.62
C THR A 39 13.41 17.29 -21.17
N LEU A 40 14.28 18.13 -20.59
CA LEU A 40 14.70 17.98 -19.19
C LEU A 40 13.55 18.24 -18.23
N GLN A 41 12.73 19.27 -18.48
CA GLN A 41 11.56 19.59 -17.68
C GLN A 41 10.56 18.44 -17.70
N PHE A 42 10.23 17.91 -18.89
CA PHE A 42 9.32 16.78 -19.02
C PHE A 42 9.78 15.55 -18.21
N ARG A 43 11.08 15.24 -18.25
CA ARG A 43 11.62 14.13 -17.44
C ARG A 43 11.51 14.37 -15.95
N GLN A 44 11.63 15.62 -15.49
CA GLN A 44 11.43 15.99 -14.09
C GLN A 44 9.95 15.87 -13.69
N ASP A 45 9.03 16.29 -14.56
CA ASP A 45 7.60 16.21 -14.32
C ASP A 45 7.15 14.73 -14.19
N VAL A 46 7.68 13.83 -15.03
CA VAL A 46 7.42 12.39 -14.92
C VAL A 46 7.98 11.80 -13.62
N LEU A 47 9.16 12.25 -13.16
CA LEU A 47 9.72 11.81 -11.89
C LEU A 47 8.91 12.31 -10.68
N ALA A 48 8.47 13.57 -10.72
CA ALA A 48 7.59 14.13 -9.70
C ALA A 48 6.26 13.38 -9.63
N TRP A 49 5.64 13.13 -10.79
CA TRP A 49 4.45 12.30 -10.92
C TRP A 49 4.62 10.92 -10.30
N ARG A 50 5.72 10.23 -10.61
CA ARG A 50 6.05 8.92 -10.04
C ARG A 50 6.10 8.98 -8.51
N ASP A 51 6.86 9.92 -7.97
CA ASP A 51 7.08 10.04 -6.53
C ASP A 51 5.78 10.37 -5.78
N GLU A 52 4.96 11.27 -6.33
CA GLU A 52 3.64 11.62 -5.77
C GLU A 52 2.74 10.38 -5.61
N ILE A 53 2.72 9.49 -6.60
CA ILE A 53 1.90 8.27 -6.57
C ILE A 53 2.41 7.29 -5.52
N LEU A 54 3.72 7.05 -5.49
CA LEU A 54 4.31 6.12 -4.53
C LEU A 54 4.08 6.59 -3.10
N ILE A 55 4.22 7.89 -2.85
CA ILE A 55 3.93 8.50 -1.55
C ILE A 55 2.44 8.36 -1.22
N ALA A 56 1.54 8.64 -2.16
CA ALA A 56 0.10 8.52 -1.93
C ALA A 56 -0.33 7.07 -1.65
N ALA A 57 0.17 6.11 -2.42
CA ALA A 57 -0.10 4.68 -2.23
C ALA A 57 0.44 4.18 -0.89
N ALA A 58 1.68 4.51 -0.55
CA ALA A 58 2.29 4.15 0.72
C ALA A 58 1.53 4.76 1.91
N ALA A 59 1.13 6.04 1.80
CA ALA A 59 0.34 6.71 2.83
C ALA A 59 -1.02 6.04 3.03
N GLN A 60 -1.70 5.65 1.94
CA GLN A 60 -2.98 4.95 2.01
C GLN A 60 -2.85 3.58 2.68
N ILE A 61 -1.86 2.78 2.29
CA ILE A 61 -1.63 1.44 2.87
C ILE A 61 -1.23 1.56 4.34
N ASN A 62 -0.37 2.51 4.70
CA ASN A 62 0.04 2.73 6.08
C ASN A 62 -1.13 3.20 6.97
N ARG A 63 -2.00 4.06 6.43
CA ARG A 63 -3.24 4.45 7.12
C ARG A 63 -4.12 3.24 7.38
N ALA A 64 -4.35 2.41 6.36
CA ALA A 64 -5.11 1.17 6.52
C ALA A 64 -4.47 0.25 7.56
N ALA A 65 -3.14 0.11 7.56
CA ALA A 65 -2.40 -0.69 8.53
C ALA A 65 -2.61 -0.22 9.98
N ILE A 66 -2.58 1.09 10.23
CA ILE A 66 -2.85 1.65 11.56
C ILE A 66 -4.27 1.31 11.98
N GLU A 67 -5.26 1.60 11.14
CA GLU A 67 -6.68 1.38 11.45
C GLU A 67 -7.00 -0.12 11.64
N SER A 68 -6.41 -1.01 10.83
CA SER A 68 -6.56 -2.46 10.96
C SER A 68 -5.92 -3.00 12.23
N ARG A 69 -4.77 -2.46 12.66
CA ARG A 69 -4.14 -2.82 13.94
C ARG A 69 -4.97 -2.33 15.12
N GLU A 70 -5.51 -1.12 15.06
CA GLU A 70 -6.42 -0.60 16.08
C GLU A 70 -7.66 -1.48 16.20
N HIS A 71 -8.25 -1.91 15.08
CA HIS A 71 -9.35 -2.86 15.10
C HIS A 71 -8.92 -4.21 15.71
N PHE A 72 -7.75 -4.73 15.33
CA PHE A 72 -7.21 -5.98 15.85
C PHE A 72 -7.00 -5.96 17.37
N GLU A 73 -6.59 -4.83 17.95
CA GLU A 73 -6.48 -4.67 19.41
C GLU A 73 -7.82 -4.90 20.14
N THR A 74 -8.94 -4.55 19.51
CA THR A 74 -10.28 -4.78 20.09
C THR A 74 -10.68 -6.26 20.12
N LEU A 75 -10.03 -7.09 19.29
CA LEU A 75 -10.29 -8.53 19.19
C LEU A 75 -9.45 -9.36 20.15
N LEU A 76 -8.29 -8.85 20.60
CA LEU A 76 -7.38 -9.56 21.51
C LEU A 76 -8.04 -10.08 22.80
N PRO A 77 -8.97 -9.35 23.46
CA PRO A 77 -9.65 -9.86 24.65
C PRO A 77 -10.58 -11.06 24.37
N PHE A 78 -11.02 -11.24 23.12
CA PHE A 78 -11.93 -12.30 22.69
C PHE A 78 -11.22 -13.47 22.02
N ALA A 79 -9.94 -13.30 21.66
CA ALA A 79 -9.12 -14.37 21.11
C ALA A 79 -9.04 -15.53 22.12
N SER A 80 -9.40 -16.74 21.66
CA SER A 80 -9.24 -17.92 22.51
C SER A 80 -7.75 -18.17 22.74
N PHE A 81 -7.41 -18.62 23.95
CA PHE A 81 -6.02 -18.94 24.29
C PHE A 81 -5.46 -20.06 23.40
N LYS A 82 -6.33 -20.94 22.88
CA LYS A 82 -5.96 -22.05 21.99
C LYS A 82 -5.58 -21.50 20.60
N ASP A 83 -6.39 -20.65 20.00
CA ASP A 83 -6.11 -20.13 18.65
C ASP A 83 -4.86 -19.24 18.62
N ALA A 84 -4.72 -18.39 19.65
CA ALA A 84 -3.64 -17.42 19.73
C ALA A 84 -2.28 -17.98 20.16
N LEU A 85 -2.25 -19.13 20.83
CA LEU A 85 -1.01 -19.75 21.31
C LEU A 85 -0.41 -20.70 20.26
N TRP A 86 -1.25 -21.41 19.50
CA TRP A 86 -0.79 -22.48 18.61
C TRP A 86 -0.50 -22.00 17.18
N ASP A 87 -1.21 -20.97 16.68
CA ASP A 87 -0.95 -20.40 15.35
C ASP A 87 -1.28 -18.88 15.30
N PRO A 88 -0.38 -18.03 15.83
CA PRO A 88 -0.60 -16.58 15.84
C PRO A 88 -0.62 -15.96 14.43
N ASP A 89 0.04 -16.60 13.46
CA ASP A 89 0.13 -16.10 12.09
C ASP A 89 -1.18 -16.32 11.34
N ALA A 90 -1.78 -17.52 11.44
CA ALA A 90 -3.09 -17.78 10.85
C ALA A 90 -4.17 -16.89 11.46
N PHE A 91 -4.12 -16.66 12.78
CA PHE A 91 -5.03 -15.72 13.45
C PHE A 91 -4.85 -14.30 12.92
N ALA A 92 -3.61 -13.81 12.80
CA ALA A 92 -3.34 -12.50 12.24
C ALA A 92 -3.86 -12.37 10.80
N THR A 93 -3.58 -13.34 9.92
CA THR A 93 -4.09 -13.38 8.55
C THR A 93 -5.63 -13.29 8.49
N LEU A 94 -6.33 -14.06 9.33
CA LEU A 94 -7.80 -14.12 9.33
C LEU A 94 -8.46 -12.77 9.63
N TYR A 95 -7.84 -11.95 10.50
CA TYR A 95 -8.45 -10.70 10.97
C TYR A 95 -7.84 -9.43 10.36
N ILE A 96 -6.56 -9.45 9.97
CA ILE A 96 -5.89 -8.29 9.38
C ILE A 96 -6.23 -8.13 7.91
N ASP A 97 -6.14 -9.20 7.11
CA ASP A 97 -6.23 -9.07 5.66
C ASP A 97 -7.62 -8.59 5.19
N PRO A 98 -8.76 -9.05 5.74
CA PRO A 98 -10.06 -8.51 5.38
C PRO A 98 -10.18 -7.01 5.70
N GLN A 99 -9.66 -6.58 6.85
CA GLN A 99 -9.69 -5.17 7.25
C GLN A 99 -8.80 -4.30 6.38
N MET A 100 -7.62 -4.80 6.00
CA MET A 100 -6.72 -4.12 5.08
C MET A 100 -7.36 -4.00 3.69
N LEU A 101 -7.96 -5.08 3.18
CA LEU A 101 -8.60 -5.12 1.88
C LEU A 101 -9.76 -4.11 1.80
N GLU A 102 -10.68 -4.16 2.77
CA GLU A 102 -11.83 -3.27 2.87
C GLU A 102 -11.43 -1.78 2.82
N ARG A 103 -10.31 -1.42 3.47
CA ARG A 103 -9.83 -0.03 3.57
C ARG A 103 -8.96 0.40 2.38
N THR A 104 -8.32 -0.55 1.71
CA THR A 104 -7.27 -0.26 0.72
C THR A 104 -7.77 -0.38 -0.71
N GLU A 105 -8.53 -1.42 -1.05
CA GLU A 105 -8.76 -1.81 -2.45
C GLU A 105 -9.30 -0.65 -3.31
N MET A 106 -10.47 -0.12 -2.97
CA MET A 106 -11.12 0.95 -3.73
C MET A 106 -10.31 2.26 -3.70
N SER A 107 -9.73 2.59 -2.55
CA SER A 107 -8.96 3.83 -2.37
C SER A 107 -7.67 3.82 -3.19
N LEU A 108 -6.97 2.68 -3.20
CA LEU A 108 -5.74 2.49 -3.95
C LEU A 108 -6.02 2.49 -5.46
N LYS A 109 -7.05 1.77 -5.91
CA LYS A 109 -7.49 1.79 -7.32
C LYS A 109 -7.77 3.22 -7.78
N ARG A 110 -8.51 3.99 -6.98
CA ARG A 110 -8.79 5.40 -7.29
C ARG A 110 -7.52 6.25 -7.39
N ILE A 111 -6.59 6.13 -6.44
CA ILE A 111 -5.31 6.86 -6.48
C ILE A 111 -4.59 6.58 -7.81
N LEU A 112 -4.53 5.32 -8.22
CA LEU A 112 -3.81 4.90 -9.44
C LEU A 112 -4.51 5.39 -10.71
N VAL A 113 -5.84 5.29 -10.78
CA VAL A 113 -6.63 5.80 -11.91
C VAL A 113 -6.51 7.31 -12.04
N ASP A 114 -6.71 8.07 -10.95
CA ASP A 114 -6.58 9.53 -10.94
C ASP A 114 -5.17 9.95 -11.38
N SER A 115 -4.16 9.18 -11.00
CA SER A 115 -2.77 9.48 -11.33
C SER A 115 -2.41 9.11 -12.77
N ALA A 116 -2.97 8.02 -13.31
CA ALA A 116 -2.86 7.70 -14.73
C ALA A 116 -3.46 8.81 -15.60
N GLN A 117 -4.60 9.37 -15.20
CA GLN A 117 -5.20 10.53 -15.88
C GLN A 117 -4.34 11.80 -15.78
N LYS A 118 -3.60 11.99 -14.68
CA LYS A 118 -2.62 13.08 -14.59
C LYS A 118 -1.46 12.87 -15.56
N LEU A 119 -1.03 11.62 -15.80
CA LEU A 119 0.06 11.32 -16.73
C LEU A 119 -0.30 11.75 -18.17
N SER A 120 -1.50 11.44 -18.64
CA SER A 120 -1.97 11.88 -19.95
C SER A 120 -2.08 13.41 -20.06
N SER A 121 -2.39 14.09 -18.95
CA SER A 121 -2.41 15.56 -18.93
C SER A 121 -1.02 16.21 -19.06
N LEU A 122 0.06 15.49 -18.75
CA LEU A 122 1.43 15.98 -18.93
C LEU A 122 1.83 15.98 -20.41
N ASN A 123 1.51 14.91 -21.14
CA ASN A 123 1.74 14.80 -22.57
C ASN A 123 0.70 13.82 -23.17
N PRO A 124 -0.12 14.25 -24.16
CA PRO A 124 -1.10 13.38 -24.83
C PRO A 124 -0.50 12.11 -25.46
N GLU A 125 0.78 12.11 -25.82
CA GLU A 125 1.47 10.90 -26.32
C GLU A 125 1.56 9.79 -25.26
N LEU A 126 1.32 10.11 -23.99
CA LEU A 126 1.30 9.16 -22.88
C LEU A 126 -0.06 8.50 -22.65
N ASP A 127 -1.09 8.82 -23.43
CA ASP A 127 -2.44 8.23 -23.29
C ASP A 127 -2.41 6.69 -23.31
N GLY A 128 -1.56 6.11 -24.16
CA GLY A 128 -1.37 4.66 -24.21
C GLY A 128 -0.85 4.08 -22.89
N PHE A 129 0.11 4.76 -22.25
CA PHE A 129 0.65 4.35 -20.95
C PHE A 129 -0.35 4.57 -19.81
N ALA A 130 -1.10 5.66 -19.85
CA ALA A 130 -2.16 5.93 -18.88
C ALA A 130 -3.24 4.84 -18.92
N ASN A 131 -3.70 4.46 -20.11
CA ASN A 131 -4.69 3.38 -20.27
C ASN A 131 -4.14 2.02 -19.83
N ALA A 132 -2.90 1.69 -20.20
CA ALA A 132 -2.25 0.45 -19.76
C ALA A 132 -2.10 0.41 -18.23
N MET A 133 -1.79 1.53 -17.59
CA MET A 133 -1.73 1.62 -16.13
C MET A 133 -3.10 1.39 -15.50
N ILE A 134 -4.18 1.97 -16.07
CA ILE A 134 -5.55 1.75 -15.60
C ILE A 134 -5.93 0.27 -15.69
N GLU A 135 -5.62 -0.40 -16.79
CA GLU A 135 -5.86 -1.84 -16.95
C GLU A 135 -5.03 -2.69 -15.95
N ALA A 136 -3.77 -2.32 -15.73
CA ALA A 136 -2.90 -2.99 -14.78
C ALA A 136 -3.38 -2.85 -13.32
N THR A 137 -4.11 -1.78 -12.98
CA THR A 137 -4.73 -1.60 -11.66
C THR A 137 -5.67 -2.74 -11.28
N GLU A 138 -6.37 -3.32 -12.26
CA GLU A 138 -7.29 -4.45 -12.03
C GLU A 138 -6.55 -5.79 -11.82
N GLN A 139 -5.25 -5.83 -12.13
CA GLN A 139 -4.41 -7.02 -11.99
C GLN A 139 -3.61 -7.02 -10.68
N ILE A 140 -3.76 -6.00 -9.83
CA ILE A 140 -3.12 -5.97 -8.51
C ILE A 140 -3.62 -7.16 -7.69
N ALA A 141 -2.69 -8.04 -7.33
CA ALA A 141 -3.01 -9.22 -6.54
C ALA A 141 -3.05 -8.84 -5.05
N PHE A 142 -4.26 -8.86 -4.49
CA PHE A 142 -4.47 -8.68 -3.06
C PHE A 142 -4.33 -10.01 -2.30
N PRO A 143 -3.93 -9.98 -1.02
CA PRO A 143 -3.87 -11.18 -0.21
C PRO A 143 -5.24 -11.87 -0.09
N GLU A 144 -5.26 -13.20 -0.21
CA GLU A 144 -6.48 -14.00 -0.08
C GLU A 144 -7.09 -13.85 1.32
N CYS A 145 -8.32 -13.36 1.38
CA CYS A 145 -9.09 -13.26 2.62
C CYS A 145 -9.82 -14.58 2.85
N LYS A 146 -9.39 -15.35 3.86
CA LYS A 146 -10.14 -16.53 4.31
C LYS A 146 -11.39 -16.06 5.05
N SER A 147 -12.55 -16.64 4.73
CA SER A 147 -13.78 -16.36 5.46
C SER A 147 -13.73 -17.02 6.85
N VAL A 148 -14.26 -16.33 7.86
CA VAL A 148 -14.31 -16.83 9.25
C VAL A 148 -15.20 -18.08 9.37
N ASP A 149 -16.13 -18.29 8.43
CA ASP A 149 -17.10 -19.39 8.46
C ASP A 149 -16.47 -20.78 8.20
N GLU A 150 -15.40 -20.86 7.41
CA GLU A 150 -14.76 -22.15 7.08
C GLU A 150 -13.88 -22.70 8.21
N GLN A 151 -13.38 -21.84 9.09
CA GLN A 151 -12.60 -22.24 10.27
C GLN A 151 -13.47 -22.36 11.53
N GLY A 152 -14.56 -21.58 11.62
CA GLY A 152 -15.55 -21.70 12.69
C GLY A 152 -16.36 -23.01 12.65
N ALA A 153 -16.55 -23.60 11.45
CA ALA A 153 -17.29 -24.85 11.28
C ALA A 153 -16.48 -26.10 11.69
N ASN A 154 -15.16 -26.13 11.41
CA ASN A 154 -14.30 -27.26 11.77
C ASN A 154 -13.94 -27.31 13.27
N LEU A 155 -14.02 -26.19 13.99
CA LEU A 155 -13.67 -26.12 15.41
C LEU A 155 -14.87 -26.32 16.36
N ARG A 156 -16.11 -26.14 15.89
CA ARG A 156 -17.30 -26.43 16.70
C ARG A 156 -17.60 -27.92 16.84
N GLN A 157 -17.12 -28.76 15.92
CA GLN A 157 -17.44 -30.18 15.92
C GLN A 157 -16.52 -31.01 16.83
N SER A 158 -15.27 -30.58 17.05
CA SER A 158 -14.34 -31.27 17.96
C SER A 158 -14.59 -31.00 19.45
N ASP A 159 -15.16 -29.84 19.80
CA ASP A 159 -15.37 -29.47 21.21
C ASP A 159 -16.74 -29.96 21.77
N ILE A 160 -17.62 -30.50 20.92
CA ILE A 160 -18.92 -31.09 21.33
C ILE A 160 -18.80 -32.59 21.62
N GLU A 161 -17.82 -33.30 21.05
CA GLU A 161 -17.66 -34.75 21.28
C GLU A 161 -16.92 -35.10 22.59
N ASP A 162 -15.99 -34.27 23.06
CA ASP A 162 -15.30 -34.50 24.34
C ASP A 162 -16.11 -34.06 25.57
N SER A 163 -17.23 -33.36 25.36
CA SER A 163 -18.13 -32.90 26.44
C SER A 163 -19.35 -33.81 26.67
N ARG A 164 -19.48 -34.93 25.94
CA ARG A 164 -20.66 -35.81 25.98
C ARG A 164 -20.52 -37.08 26.82
N SER A 165 -19.43 -37.28 27.56
CA SER A 165 -19.26 -38.46 28.43
C SER A 165 -19.51 -38.22 29.93
N SER A 166 -19.89 -37.01 30.34
CA SER A 166 -20.17 -36.73 31.75
C SER A 166 -21.22 -35.65 31.95
N SER A 167 -22.49 -36.00 31.70
CA SER A 167 -23.64 -35.24 32.19
C SER A 167 -24.91 -36.10 32.15
N GLU A 168 -25.01 -37.05 33.09
CA GLU A 168 -26.31 -37.45 33.60
C GLU A 168 -26.64 -36.56 34.80
N ARG A 169 -27.83 -35.97 34.77
CA ARG A 169 -28.50 -35.16 35.81
C ARG A 169 -28.09 -33.69 35.91
N ALA A 170 -28.84 -32.84 35.20
CA ALA A 170 -29.74 -31.89 35.86
C ALA A 170 -30.65 -31.26 34.80
N GLU A 171 -31.91 -31.68 34.79
CA GLU A 171 -32.98 -31.01 34.06
C GLU A 171 -33.28 -29.64 34.67
N GLY A 172 -33.51 -28.67 33.79
CA GLY A 172 -34.53 -27.64 33.94
C GLY A 172 -34.35 -26.62 35.07
N LEU A 173 -33.98 -25.38 34.71
CA LEU A 173 -34.79 -24.21 35.05
C LEU A 173 -34.40 -22.99 34.21
N SER A 174 -35.41 -22.58 33.47
CA SER A 174 -35.59 -21.40 32.63
C SER A 174 -35.29 -20.06 33.32
N ALA A 175 -34.71 -19.15 32.54
CA ALA A 175 -35.08 -17.74 32.37
C ALA A 175 -34.72 -16.66 33.43
N LYS A 176 -34.17 -15.58 32.85
CA LYS A 176 -34.31 -14.14 33.19
C LYS A 176 -33.42 -13.52 34.28
N LEU A 177 -32.46 -12.73 33.78
CA LEU A 177 -32.31 -11.27 33.97
C LEU A 177 -32.30 -10.67 35.38
N GLY A 178 -31.18 -10.01 35.70
CA GLY A 178 -30.97 -9.18 36.89
C GLY A 178 -30.61 -10.06 38.10
N HIS A 179 -29.57 -9.81 38.88
CA HIS A 179 -29.26 -8.55 39.53
C HIS A 179 -27.75 -8.50 39.85
N LEU A 180 -27.19 -7.29 39.72
CA LEU A 180 -25.91 -6.91 40.30
C LEU A 180 -25.77 -7.36 41.76
N GLY A 181 -24.58 -7.85 42.10
CA GLY A 181 -24.00 -7.67 43.43
C GLY A 181 -24.35 -8.72 44.48
N ARG A 182 -23.47 -9.72 44.61
CA ARG A 182 -22.88 -10.22 45.88
C ARG A 182 -22.37 -11.65 45.70
N THR A 183 -21.13 -11.79 45.25
CA THR A 183 -20.26 -12.92 45.64
C THR A 183 -18.79 -12.59 45.41
N ILE A 184 -18.38 -11.37 45.80
CA ILE A 184 -16.99 -11.09 46.15
C ILE A 184 -16.88 -11.37 47.65
N GLY A 185 -16.19 -12.46 48.01
CA GLY A 185 -15.88 -12.76 49.40
C GLY A 185 -15.77 -14.25 49.66
N LYS A 186 -14.52 -14.71 49.89
CA LYS A 186 -14.11 -16.04 50.37
C LYS A 186 -13.71 -17.08 49.31
N ARG A 187 -12.76 -16.72 48.44
CA ARG A 187 -11.62 -17.58 48.02
C ARG A 187 -10.43 -16.71 47.59
N ILE A 188 -9.81 -16.01 48.54
CA ILE A 188 -8.59 -15.20 48.32
C ILE A 188 -7.53 -15.75 49.28
N ALA A 189 -6.61 -16.55 48.73
CA ALA A 189 -5.26 -16.82 49.27
C ALA A 189 -4.47 -17.80 48.37
N ARG A 190 -5.13 -18.60 47.51
CA ARG A 190 -4.44 -19.51 46.55
C ARG A 190 -4.65 -19.14 45.07
N THR A 191 -5.34 -18.04 44.81
CA THR A 191 -5.71 -17.58 43.46
C THR A 191 -4.78 -16.50 42.91
N SER A 192 -3.89 -15.90 43.71
CA SER A 192 -2.97 -14.86 43.22
C SER A 192 -1.83 -15.40 42.36
N GLU A 193 -1.29 -16.59 42.70
CA GLU A 193 -0.22 -17.22 41.93
C GLU A 193 -0.73 -17.71 40.56
N ASN A 194 -1.89 -18.39 40.53
CA ASN A 194 -2.47 -18.88 39.28
C ASN A 194 -3.04 -17.75 38.41
N VAL A 195 -3.61 -16.69 39.00
CA VAL A 195 -4.00 -15.49 38.24
C VAL A 195 -2.76 -14.76 37.72
N GLY A 196 -1.66 -14.72 38.47
CA GLY A 196 -0.39 -14.14 38.01
C GLY A 196 0.21 -14.89 36.82
N VAL A 197 0.19 -16.22 36.83
CA VAL A 197 0.65 -17.06 35.71
C VAL A 197 -0.28 -16.92 34.49
N LEU A 198 -1.61 -17.02 34.68
CA LEU A 198 -2.58 -16.84 33.59
C LEU A 198 -2.55 -15.43 32.96
N VAL A 199 -2.40 -14.38 33.78
CA VAL A 199 -2.31 -12.99 33.28
C VAL A 199 -0.97 -12.75 32.58
N ARG A 200 0.13 -13.33 33.07
CA ARG A 200 1.45 -13.24 32.42
C ARG A 200 1.48 -14.00 31.09
N ASP A 201 0.90 -15.19 31.05
CA ASP A 201 0.78 -16.00 29.84
C ASP A 201 -0.10 -15.30 28.81
N ARG A 202 -1.21 -14.69 29.24
CA ARG A 202 -2.10 -13.92 28.37
C ARG A 202 -1.44 -12.65 27.81
N ALA A 203 -0.67 -11.92 28.62
CA ALA A 203 0.10 -10.78 28.14
C ALA A 203 1.15 -11.18 27.09
N GLY A 204 1.81 -12.34 27.29
CA GLY A 204 2.74 -12.92 26.33
C GLY A 204 2.07 -13.32 25.01
N VAL A 205 0.88 -13.92 25.07
CA VAL A 205 0.08 -14.27 23.89
C VAL A 205 -0.33 -13.03 23.09
N HIS A 206 -0.82 -11.98 23.76
CA HIS A 206 -1.20 -10.74 23.07
C HIS A 206 0.00 -10.08 22.38
N ALA A 207 1.19 -10.11 22.98
CA ALA A 207 2.40 -9.58 22.36
C ALA A 207 2.78 -10.35 21.08
N ARG A 208 2.66 -11.68 21.10
CA ARG A 208 2.90 -12.52 19.91
C ARG A 208 1.89 -12.23 18.80
N LEU A 209 0.60 -12.11 19.14
CA LEU A 209 -0.43 -11.76 18.17
C LEU A 209 -0.18 -10.40 17.51
N ARG A 210 0.23 -9.39 18.29
CA ARG A 210 0.60 -8.07 17.74
C ARG A 210 1.79 -8.16 16.82
N GLN A 211 2.80 -8.96 17.18
CA GLN A 211 3.97 -9.16 16.35
C GLN A 211 3.60 -9.88 15.05
N ALA A 212 2.79 -10.94 15.11
CA ALA A 212 2.29 -11.65 13.93
C ALA A 212 1.47 -10.72 13.02
N ALA A 213 0.59 -9.89 13.58
CA ALA A 213 -0.15 -8.88 12.82
C ALA A 213 0.78 -7.86 12.13
N ALA A 214 1.79 -7.35 12.85
CA ALA A 214 2.76 -6.43 12.27
C ALA A 214 3.58 -7.08 11.15
N GLN A 215 4.05 -8.31 11.35
CA GLN A 215 4.77 -9.09 10.33
C GLN A 215 3.90 -9.43 9.13
N ARG A 216 2.60 -9.70 9.35
CA ARG A 216 1.66 -9.96 8.27
C ARG A 216 1.45 -8.73 7.39
N ILE A 217 1.24 -7.56 8.00
CA ILE A 217 1.13 -6.28 7.29
C ILE A 217 2.42 -6.01 6.51
N ASP A 218 3.56 -6.13 7.18
CA ASP A 218 4.86 -5.91 6.56
C ASP A 218 5.02 -6.82 5.33
N HIS A 219 4.90 -8.15 5.47
CA HIS A 219 5.16 -9.05 4.35
C HIS A 219 4.14 -8.95 3.21
N ALA A 220 2.84 -8.84 3.51
CA ALA A 220 1.78 -8.98 2.50
C ALA A 220 1.38 -7.66 1.85
N TRP A 221 1.53 -6.54 2.57
CA TRP A 221 0.99 -5.25 2.15
C TRP A 221 2.07 -4.22 1.84
N MET A 222 3.18 -4.20 2.61
CA MET A 222 4.16 -3.09 2.53
C MET A 222 5.58 -3.49 2.11
N GLY A 223 5.98 -4.74 2.31
CA GLY A 223 7.37 -5.16 2.30
C GLY A 223 7.93 -5.35 0.91
N GLU A 224 9.26 -5.28 0.81
CA GLU A 224 10.01 -5.44 -0.45
C GLU A 224 10.37 -6.93 -0.73
N GLY A 225 9.78 -7.86 0.04
CA GLY A 225 10.13 -9.28 0.07
C GLY A 225 9.87 -10.06 -1.24
N LYS A 226 10.37 -11.30 -1.27
CA LYS A 226 10.19 -12.24 -2.40
C LYS A 226 8.75 -12.78 -2.44
N ALA A 227 8.40 -13.39 -3.58
CA ALA A 227 7.06 -13.83 -3.96
C ALA A 227 6.28 -14.58 -2.86
N PRO A 228 4.95 -14.32 -2.71
CA PRO A 228 4.17 -13.32 -3.46
C PRO A 228 4.57 -11.89 -3.08
N ARG A 229 4.64 -11.00 -4.08
CA ARG A 229 5.02 -9.59 -3.87
C ARG A 229 3.94 -8.90 -3.05
N SER A 230 4.35 -8.02 -2.14
CA SER A 230 3.41 -7.19 -1.39
C SER A 230 2.62 -6.26 -2.33
N VAL A 231 1.47 -5.79 -1.87
CA VAL A 231 0.64 -4.84 -2.63
C VAL A 231 1.43 -3.57 -2.98
N LEU A 232 2.16 -2.98 -2.02
CA LEU A 232 2.97 -1.79 -2.28
C LEU A 232 4.10 -2.06 -3.28
N SER A 233 4.76 -3.22 -3.20
CA SER A 233 5.82 -3.59 -4.14
C SER A 233 5.29 -3.78 -5.57
N GLN A 234 4.11 -4.37 -5.73
CA GLN A 234 3.43 -4.48 -7.03
C GLN A 234 3.13 -3.09 -7.62
N VAL A 235 2.59 -2.19 -6.80
CA VAL A 235 2.32 -0.79 -7.21
C VAL A 235 3.61 -0.08 -7.61
N ALA A 236 4.66 -0.19 -6.80
CA ALA A 236 5.93 0.46 -7.06
C ALA A 236 6.52 0.03 -8.41
N LEU A 237 6.54 -1.27 -8.68
CA LEU A 237 7.07 -1.81 -9.93
C LEU A 237 6.27 -1.34 -11.15
N MET A 238 4.94 -1.35 -11.06
CA MET A 238 4.07 -0.87 -12.13
C MET A 238 4.33 0.61 -12.43
N VAL A 239 4.40 1.45 -11.38
CA VAL A 239 4.60 2.90 -11.52
C VAL A 239 6.02 3.21 -12.03
N ASP A 240 7.03 2.50 -11.53
CA ASP A 240 8.42 2.63 -12.01
C ASP A 240 8.57 2.20 -13.47
N GLU A 241 7.87 1.15 -13.89
CA GLU A 241 7.86 0.69 -15.28
C GLU A 241 7.24 1.75 -16.19
N VAL A 242 6.07 2.29 -15.84
CA VAL A 242 5.42 3.38 -16.60
C VAL A 242 6.30 4.63 -16.64
N ALA A 243 6.86 5.06 -15.50
CA ALA A 243 7.75 6.21 -15.43
C ALA A 243 9.04 6.02 -16.24
N SER A 244 9.57 4.79 -16.30
CA SER A 244 10.72 4.47 -17.12
C SER A 244 10.41 4.61 -18.61
N HIS A 245 9.28 4.06 -19.07
CA HIS A 245 8.87 4.15 -20.47
C HIS A 245 8.49 5.57 -20.88
N ALA A 246 7.74 6.30 -20.05
CA ALA A 246 7.33 7.68 -20.34
C ALA A 246 8.54 8.62 -20.56
N ARG A 247 9.63 8.43 -19.81
CA ARG A 247 10.87 9.22 -19.99
C ARG A 247 11.62 8.94 -21.29
N LEU A 248 11.32 7.84 -21.99
CA LEU A 248 11.93 7.48 -23.27
C LEU A 248 11.15 8.05 -24.48
N VAL A 249 9.92 8.53 -24.26
CA VAL A 249 9.10 9.17 -25.30
C VAL A 249 9.59 10.59 -25.62
N SER A 250 10.43 11.17 -24.74
CA SER A 250 10.97 12.53 -24.82
C SER A 250 12.05 12.74 -25.88
#